data_AF-A0A9D8JGX6-F1
#
_entry.id   AF-A0A9D8JGX6-F1
#
_cell.length_a   1.000
_cell.length_b   1.000
_cell.length_c   1.000
_cell.angle_alpha   90.00
_cell.angle_beta   90.00
_cell.angle_gamma   90.00
#
_symmetry.space_group_name_H-M   'P 1'
#
loop_
_entity.id
_entity.type
_entity.pdbx_description
1 polymer ?
#
loop_
_entity_poly.entity_id
_entity_poly.type
_entity_poly.pdbx_seq_one_letter_code
_entity_poly.pdbx_strand_id
1 'polypeptide(L)'
;MANKALTQCGTTTCTDKVVAQRAAFLMKSLYFWLDIIKESPEGEALAHIRTLKARLNTFDSSRLGSTDLVVVKNALMALQTLLESDSVRAIVNQDFLKFIFDRDLLSDPRRAPILLFRAKEAKKAVEQFGAFDASSPQIFFRPGIIDFQAIGRLIGNLGDFYAGYAPGMAESWQNLFASCSEAAVGRLPWQLEGTECVERFRATVTAFRSGSKSVTSHRIDEPVGRHLQVAVTTATLVKGQDRFQMLEQTYRDGGEVALNFTADDFSFGYAAPRPWFDRAMAGLRSLPDLRSKKALYLGELPWSEMLAVSPAEPGLASAQKFPTLAQYISFGGWSDLAPVNVLAESGCEQTIYLTRRGPDSKFARGIASQLGFAADLEALFSTDAPNSSLHLAINRADKILCTDWDSFDGFSLTGIKQLFTDAYRTASLLSRSDRGNAPTGCH
;
A
#
# COMPACT_ATOMS: atom_id res chain seq x y z
N MET A 1 -6.03 18.66 10.03
CA MET A 1 -7.11 17.74 9.60
C MET A 1 -7.95 18.43 8.53
N ALA A 2 -8.26 17.76 7.42
CA ALA A 2 -9.10 18.34 6.36
C ALA A 2 -10.55 18.53 6.83
N ASN A 3 -11.09 17.52 7.50
CA ASN A 3 -12.43 17.57 8.08
C ASN A 3 -12.44 18.36 9.38
N LYS A 4 -12.87 19.62 9.31
CA LYS A 4 -12.95 20.52 10.46
C LYS A 4 -13.95 20.04 11.53
N ALA A 5 -14.94 19.23 11.16
CA ALA A 5 -15.89 18.67 12.13
C ALA A 5 -15.21 17.75 13.16
N LEU A 6 -13.99 17.27 12.89
CA LEU A 6 -13.25 16.50 13.89
C LEU A 6 -12.80 17.37 15.08
N THR A 7 -12.38 18.61 14.80
CA THR A 7 -11.74 19.50 15.78
C THR A 7 -12.60 20.69 16.20
N GLN A 8 -13.73 20.95 15.53
CA GLN A 8 -14.60 22.09 15.80
C GLN A 8 -15.94 21.68 16.44
N CYS A 9 -16.33 22.40 17.48
CA CYS A 9 -17.55 22.26 18.24
C CYS A 9 -18.34 23.57 18.10
N GLY A 10 -19.13 23.68 17.03
CA GLY A 10 -19.71 24.94 16.59
C GLY A 10 -18.63 25.90 16.08
N THR A 11 -18.55 27.09 16.66
CA THR A 11 -17.53 28.11 16.32
C THR A 11 -16.23 27.98 17.11
N THR A 12 -16.14 27.03 18.05
CA THR A 12 -14.99 26.87 18.95
C THR A 12 -14.23 25.57 18.67
N THR A 13 -12.98 25.48 19.14
CA THR A 13 -12.21 24.24 19.12
C THR A 13 -12.76 23.28 20.18
N CYS A 14 -12.95 22.02 19.82
CA CYS A 14 -13.35 20.98 20.77
C CYS A 14 -12.25 20.72 21.81
N THR A 15 -12.64 20.19 22.97
CA THR A 15 -11.67 19.66 23.94
C THR A 15 -10.98 18.41 23.39
N ASP A 16 -9.76 18.13 23.86
CA ASP A 16 -8.98 16.96 23.43
C ASP A 16 -9.76 15.65 23.62
N LYS A 17 -10.52 15.54 24.72
CA LYS A 17 -11.39 14.39 24.98
C LYS A 17 -12.41 14.20 23.85
N VAL A 18 -13.10 15.27 23.43
CA VAL A 18 -14.10 15.21 22.36
C VAL A 18 -13.44 14.86 21.02
N VAL A 19 -12.29 15.47 20.71
CA VAL A 19 -11.53 15.14 19.50
C VAL A 19 -11.14 13.66 19.48
N ALA A 20 -10.66 13.12 20.61
CA ALA A 20 -10.31 11.72 20.74
C ALA A 20 -11.51 10.78 20.55
N GLN A 21 -12.67 11.12 21.11
CA GLN A 21 -13.91 10.37 20.91
C GLN A 21 -14.34 10.35 19.44
N ARG A 22 -14.27 11.51 18.77
CA ARG A 22 -14.61 11.64 17.34
C ARG A 22 -13.64 10.86 16.46
N ALA A 23 -12.34 10.93 16.76
CA ALA A 23 -11.32 10.16 16.05
C ALA A 23 -11.55 8.65 16.23
N ALA A 24 -11.88 8.20 17.45
CA ALA A 24 -12.21 6.80 17.71
C ALA A 24 -13.42 6.33 16.90
N PHE A 25 -14.48 7.14 16.79
CA PHE A 25 -15.63 6.82 15.94
C PHE A 25 -15.26 6.77 14.46
N LEU A 26 -14.49 7.75 13.96
CA LEU A 26 -14.03 7.81 12.56
C LEU A 26 -13.24 6.54 12.17
N MET A 27 -12.31 6.11 13.03
CA MET A 27 -11.53 4.89 12.78
C MET A 27 -12.41 3.63 12.75
N LYS A 28 -13.41 3.56 13.63
CA LYS A 28 -14.37 2.45 13.68
C LYS A 28 -15.34 2.45 12.50
N SER A 29 -15.69 3.63 11.98
CA SER A 29 -16.63 3.75 10.88
C SER A 29 -16.09 3.23 9.55
N LEU A 30 -14.77 3.02 9.43
CA LEU A 30 -14.18 2.34 8.28
C LEU A 30 -14.76 0.94 8.09
N TYR A 31 -15.02 0.21 9.18
CA TYR A 31 -15.67 -1.09 9.12
C TYR A 31 -17.10 -0.98 8.54
N PHE A 32 -17.88 0.01 8.97
CA PHE A 32 -19.23 0.22 8.41
C PHE A 32 -19.17 0.64 6.95
N TRP A 33 -18.21 1.48 6.58
CA TRP A 33 -18.01 1.86 5.18
C TRP A 33 -17.83 0.61 4.32
N LEU A 34 -16.92 -0.29 4.72
CA LEU A 34 -16.66 -1.55 4.00
C LEU A 34 -17.93 -2.40 3.88
N ASP A 35 -18.74 -2.50 4.94
CA ASP A 35 -20.03 -3.20 4.88
C ASP A 35 -21.04 -2.53 3.93
N ILE A 36 -21.08 -1.20 3.89
CA ILE A 36 -21.99 -0.44 3.03
C ILE A 36 -21.59 -0.55 1.55
N ILE A 37 -20.29 -0.48 1.26
CA ILE A 37 -19.80 -0.48 -0.13
C ILE A 37 -19.60 -1.87 -0.70
N LYS A 38 -19.77 -2.95 0.07
CA LYS A 38 -19.51 -4.33 -0.41
C LYS A 38 -20.32 -4.73 -1.66
N GLU A 39 -21.47 -4.09 -1.89
CA GLU A 39 -22.35 -4.28 -3.05
C GLU A 39 -22.19 -3.17 -4.10
N SER A 40 -21.20 -2.28 -3.93
CA SER A 40 -20.89 -1.23 -4.88
C SER A 40 -19.74 -1.58 -5.79
N PRO A 41 -19.56 -0.92 -6.95
CA PRO A 41 -18.40 -1.16 -7.81
C PRO A 41 -17.05 -1.05 -7.09
N GLU A 42 -16.93 -0.21 -6.06
CA GLU A 42 -15.72 -0.06 -5.26
C GLU A 42 -15.50 -1.21 -4.26
N GLY A 43 -16.53 -1.64 -3.53
CA GLY A 43 -16.40 -2.80 -2.64
C GLY A 43 -16.37 -4.11 -3.41
N GLU A 44 -17.05 -4.18 -4.55
CA GLU A 44 -16.88 -5.19 -5.58
C GLU A 44 -15.42 -5.20 -6.03
N ALA A 45 -14.84 -4.08 -6.47
CA ALA A 45 -13.42 -4.01 -6.88
C ALA A 45 -12.46 -4.54 -5.80
N LEU A 46 -12.65 -4.17 -4.53
CA LEU A 46 -11.83 -4.70 -3.43
C LEU A 46 -12.07 -6.20 -3.19
N ALA A 47 -13.33 -6.66 -3.19
CA ALA A 47 -13.68 -8.08 -3.11
C ALA A 47 -13.23 -8.86 -4.36
N HIS A 48 -13.04 -8.17 -5.48
CA HIS A 48 -12.65 -8.73 -6.76
C HIS A 48 -11.16 -8.99 -6.84
N ILE A 49 -10.30 -8.38 -6.01
CA ILE A 49 -8.92 -8.88 -5.84
C ILE A 49 -8.95 -10.31 -5.31
N ARG A 50 -9.78 -10.60 -4.30
CA ARG A 50 -9.98 -11.96 -3.78
C ARG A 50 -10.64 -12.87 -4.81
N THR A 51 -11.70 -12.39 -5.46
CA THR A 51 -12.43 -13.17 -6.48
C THR A 51 -11.51 -13.50 -7.65
N LEU A 52 -10.68 -12.56 -8.05
CA LEU A 52 -9.65 -12.73 -9.06
C LEU A 52 -8.66 -13.79 -8.62
N LYS A 53 -8.09 -13.69 -7.40
CA LYS A 53 -7.21 -14.74 -6.86
C LYS A 53 -7.87 -16.13 -6.90
N ALA A 54 -9.13 -16.23 -6.46
CA ALA A 54 -9.87 -17.50 -6.49
C ALA A 54 -10.07 -18.02 -7.92
N ARG A 55 -10.44 -17.15 -8.88
CA ARG A 55 -10.60 -17.51 -10.30
C ARG A 55 -9.27 -17.91 -10.94
N LEU A 56 -8.19 -17.19 -10.64
CA LEU A 56 -6.83 -17.50 -11.09
C LEU A 56 -6.36 -18.85 -10.54
N ASN A 57 -6.70 -19.21 -9.30
CA ASN A 57 -6.40 -20.53 -8.73
C ASN A 57 -7.16 -21.67 -9.43
N THR A 58 -8.31 -21.39 -10.05
CA THR A 58 -9.08 -22.37 -10.84
C THR A 58 -8.68 -22.40 -12.31
N PHE A 59 -7.90 -21.42 -12.78
CA PHE A 59 -7.41 -21.37 -14.14
C PHE A 59 -6.27 -22.39 -14.32
N ASP A 60 -6.36 -23.20 -15.38
CA ASP A 60 -5.32 -24.17 -15.72
C ASP A 60 -4.07 -23.47 -16.31
N SER A 61 -3.24 -22.92 -15.41
CA SER A 61 -2.00 -22.23 -15.74
C SER A 61 -0.96 -23.15 -16.41
N SER A 62 -1.09 -24.47 -16.29
CA SER A 62 -0.15 -25.42 -16.86
C SER A 62 -0.05 -25.29 -18.38
N ARG A 63 -1.18 -24.97 -19.03
CA ARG A 63 -1.29 -24.80 -20.50
C ARG A 63 -0.52 -23.60 -21.02
N LEU A 64 -0.31 -22.57 -20.20
CA LEU A 64 0.54 -21.42 -20.54
C LEU A 64 2.03 -21.80 -20.62
N GLY A 65 2.43 -22.92 -20.00
CA GLY A 65 3.79 -23.45 -20.07
C GLY A 65 4.05 -24.39 -21.27
N SER A 66 3.05 -24.65 -22.11
CA SER A 66 3.17 -25.54 -23.27
C SER A 66 4.11 -24.97 -24.34
N THR A 67 4.74 -25.85 -25.12
CA THR A 67 5.46 -25.48 -26.35
C THR A 67 4.57 -25.48 -27.59
N ASP A 68 3.35 -26.03 -27.48
CA ASP A 68 2.34 -26.02 -28.54
C ASP A 68 1.65 -24.65 -28.58
N LEU A 69 1.85 -23.93 -29.70
CA LEU A 69 1.31 -22.58 -29.90
C LEU A 69 -0.21 -22.52 -29.90
N VAL A 70 -0.90 -23.57 -30.37
CA VAL A 70 -2.37 -23.60 -30.35
C VAL A 70 -2.86 -23.73 -28.92
N VAL A 71 -2.23 -24.59 -28.12
CA VAL A 71 -2.55 -24.74 -26.70
C VAL A 71 -2.31 -23.44 -25.94
N VAL A 72 -1.17 -22.78 -26.18
CA VAL A 72 -0.82 -21.51 -25.54
C VAL A 72 -1.80 -20.40 -25.93
N LYS A 73 -2.11 -20.22 -27.21
CA LYS A 73 -3.06 -19.19 -27.67
C LYS A 73 -4.45 -19.39 -27.05
N ASN A 74 -4.94 -20.62 -27.00
CA ASN A 74 -6.23 -20.92 -26.38
C ASN A 74 -6.23 -20.63 -24.87
N ALA A 75 -5.14 -20.95 -24.17
CA ALA A 75 -4.99 -20.64 -22.75
C ALA A 75 -4.92 -19.13 -22.50
N LEU A 76 -4.20 -18.38 -23.35
CA LEU A 76 -4.15 -16.92 -23.29
C LEU A 76 -5.53 -16.29 -23.50
N MET A 77 -6.30 -16.72 -24.52
CA MET A 77 -7.66 -16.21 -24.73
C MET A 77 -8.60 -16.48 -23.54
N ALA A 78 -8.47 -17.66 -22.92
CA ALA A 78 -9.23 -17.99 -21.71
C ALA A 78 -8.84 -17.10 -20.53
N LEU A 79 -7.53 -16.84 -20.34
CA LEU A 79 -7.06 -15.90 -19.32
C LEU A 79 -7.55 -14.48 -19.59
N GLN A 80 -7.49 -14.02 -20.85
CA GLN A 80 -8.00 -12.70 -21.24
C GLN A 80 -9.47 -12.55 -20.89
N THR A 81 -10.30 -13.54 -21.22
CA THR A 81 -11.74 -13.54 -20.91
C THR A 81 -12.00 -13.43 -19.41
N LEU A 82 -11.20 -14.12 -18.58
CA LEU A 82 -11.28 -14.03 -17.12
C LEU A 82 -10.94 -12.62 -16.63
N LEU A 83 -9.84 -12.03 -17.13
CA LEU A 83 -9.34 -10.72 -16.73
C LEU A 83 -10.16 -9.55 -17.26
N GLU A 84 -10.85 -9.72 -18.39
CA GLU A 84 -11.72 -8.71 -18.98
C GLU A 84 -13.17 -8.79 -18.50
N SER A 85 -13.50 -9.78 -17.65
CA SER A 85 -14.85 -9.89 -17.06
C SER A 85 -15.24 -8.62 -16.30
N ASP A 86 -16.50 -8.20 -16.44
CA ASP A 86 -17.03 -6.95 -15.86
C ASP A 86 -16.72 -6.80 -14.37
N SER A 87 -16.74 -7.92 -13.65
CA SER A 87 -16.37 -8.00 -12.24
C SER A 87 -14.96 -7.47 -11.94
N VAL A 88 -13.93 -7.84 -12.70
CA VAL A 88 -12.54 -7.53 -12.32
C VAL A 88 -11.89 -6.47 -13.19
N ARG A 89 -12.49 -6.13 -14.35
CA ARG A 89 -11.85 -5.29 -15.38
C ARG A 89 -11.39 -3.94 -14.86
N ALA A 90 -12.10 -3.34 -13.90
CA ALA A 90 -11.80 -2.02 -13.34
C ALA A 90 -10.47 -1.96 -12.56
N ILE A 91 -9.98 -3.10 -12.07
CA ILE A 91 -8.74 -3.20 -11.28
C ILE A 91 -7.61 -3.91 -12.02
N VAL A 92 -7.87 -4.42 -13.23
CA VAL A 92 -6.86 -5.13 -14.03
C VAL A 92 -5.99 -4.13 -14.79
N ASN A 93 -4.68 -4.32 -14.68
CA ASN A 93 -3.67 -3.51 -15.33
C ASN A 93 -3.72 -3.67 -16.86
N GLN A 94 -3.98 -2.57 -17.55
CA GLN A 94 -4.02 -2.54 -19.01
C GLN A 94 -2.64 -2.78 -19.64
N ASP A 95 -1.54 -2.45 -18.98
CA ASP A 95 -0.20 -2.77 -19.49
C ASP A 95 0.04 -4.29 -19.46
N PHE A 96 -0.48 -5.00 -18.45
CA PHE A 96 -0.43 -6.48 -18.45
C PHE A 96 -1.24 -7.07 -19.59
N LEU A 97 -2.47 -6.58 -19.82
CA LEU A 97 -3.28 -7.05 -20.94
C LEU A 97 -2.60 -6.80 -22.29
N LYS A 98 -2.05 -5.60 -22.50
CA LYS A 98 -1.31 -5.25 -23.73
C LYS A 98 -0.04 -6.07 -23.89
N PHE A 99 0.69 -6.31 -22.80
CA PHE A 99 1.89 -7.13 -22.81
C PHE A 99 1.56 -8.56 -23.21
N ILE A 100 0.55 -9.19 -22.60
CA ILE A 100 0.26 -10.61 -22.82
C ILE A 100 -0.57 -10.87 -24.09
N PHE A 101 -1.55 -10.01 -24.40
CA PHE A 101 -2.55 -10.21 -25.46
C PHE A 101 -2.33 -9.31 -26.68
N ASP A 102 -1.07 -8.96 -26.95
CA ASP A 102 -0.67 -8.24 -28.15
C ASP A 102 -1.11 -9.01 -29.42
N ARG A 103 -1.95 -8.37 -30.23
CA ARG A 103 -2.56 -8.97 -31.43
C ARG A 103 -1.53 -9.35 -32.49
N ASP A 104 -0.45 -8.57 -32.62
CA ASP A 104 0.59 -8.83 -33.61
C ASP A 104 1.40 -10.07 -33.20
N LEU A 105 1.63 -10.25 -31.90
CA LEU A 105 2.26 -11.47 -31.37
C LEU A 105 1.38 -12.71 -31.52
N LEU A 106 0.07 -12.57 -31.35
CA LEU A 106 -0.87 -13.69 -31.48
C LEU A 106 -1.04 -14.14 -32.95
N SER A 107 -0.75 -13.26 -33.92
CA SER A 107 -0.99 -13.52 -35.34
C SER A 107 0.27 -13.84 -36.16
N ASP A 108 1.47 -13.40 -35.76
CA ASP A 108 2.72 -13.65 -36.50
C ASP A 108 3.50 -14.90 -35.98
N PRO A 109 3.59 -16.00 -36.77
CA PRO A 109 4.35 -17.18 -36.38
C PRO A 109 5.84 -16.93 -36.12
N ARG A 110 6.43 -15.91 -36.75
CA ARG A 110 7.86 -15.56 -36.55
C ARG A 110 8.13 -15.04 -35.16
N ARG A 111 7.09 -14.59 -34.44
CA ARG A 111 7.19 -14.11 -33.07
C ARG A 111 6.80 -15.17 -32.02
N ALA A 112 6.67 -16.43 -32.44
CA ALA A 112 6.39 -17.56 -31.55
C ALA A 112 7.32 -17.61 -30.30
N PRO A 113 8.65 -17.37 -30.39
CA PRO A 113 9.50 -17.36 -29.21
C PRO A 113 9.09 -16.31 -28.16
N ILE A 114 8.75 -15.11 -28.61
CA ILE A 114 8.30 -14.01 -27.74
C ILE A 114 6.95 -14.36 -27.13
N LEU A 115 6.02 -14.90 -27.91
CA LEU A 115 4.72 -15.34 -27.41
C LEU A 115 4.86 -16.42 -26.31
N LEU A 116 5.71 -17.43 -26.54
CA LEU A 116 5.99 -18.48 -25.55
C LEU A 116 6.65 -17.92 -24.28
N PHE A 117 7.55 -16.95 -24.42
CA PHE A 117 8.11 -16.22 -23.29
C PHE A 117 7.01 -15.50 -22.50
N ARG A 118 6.18 -14.68 -23.16
CA ARG A 118 5.13 -13.91 -22.49
C ARG A 118 4.08 -14.82 -21.85
N ALA A 119 3.76 -15.96 -22.45
CA ALA A 119 2.87 -16.96 -21.85
C ALA A 119 3.46 -17.55 -20.55
N LYS A 120 4.77 -17.82 -20.50
CA LYS A 120 5.45 -18.23 -19.26
C LYS A 120 5.44 -17.13 -18.21
N GLU A 121 5.58 -15.86 -18.61
CA GLU A 121 5.47 -14.74 -17.68
C GLU A 121 4.04 -14.55 -17.15
N ALA A 122 3.02 -14.74 -18.00
CA ALA A 122 1.62 -14.79 -17.55
C ALA A 122 1.40 -15.94 -16.56
N LYS A 123 1.94 -17.14 -16.83
CA LYS A 123 1.89 -18.28 -15.92
C LYS A 123 2.45 -17.91 -14.54
N LYS A 124 3.66 -17.34 -14.52
CA LYS A 124 4.29 -16.88 -13.26
C LYS A 124 3.44 -15.83 -12.55
N ALA A 125 2.88 -14.86 -13.28
CA ALA A 125 2.02 -13.82 -12.69
C ALA A 125 0.76 -14.41 -12.05
N VAL A 126 0.14 -15.42 -12.68
CA VAL A 126 -1.02 -16.15 -12.16
C VAL A 126 -0.65 -16.96 -10.92
N GLU A 127 0.42 -17.75 -11.00
CA GLU A 127 0.84 -18.67 -9.93
C GLU A 127 1.41 -17.94 -8.71
N GLN A 128 2.06 -16.80 -8.92
CA GLN A 128 2.67 -15.99 -7.86
C GLN A 128 1.75 -14.86 -7.38
N PHE A 129 0.49 -14.82 -7.82
CA PHE A 129 -0.43 -13.73 -7.49
C PHE A 129 -0.68 -13.64 -5.97
N GLY A 130 -0.08 -12.63 -5.34
CA GLY A 130 -0.14 -12.40 -3.89
C GLY A 130 0.71 -13.39 -3.08
N ALA A 131 1.75 -13.98 -3.68
CA ALA A 131 2.68 -14.89 -3.01
C ALA A 131 3.87 -14.19 -2.35
N PHE A 132 4.11 -12.90 -2.65
CA PHE A 132 5.20 -12.08 -2.09
C PHE A 132 6.57 -12.78 -2.17
N ASP A 133 6.93 -13.26 -3.36
CA ASP A 133 8.22 -13.87 -3.65
C ASP A 133 9.14 -12.90 -4.41
N ALA A 134 10.34 -12.68 -3.86
CA ALA A 134 11.36 -11.79 -4.40
C ALA A 134 12.61 -12.55 -4.91
N SER A 135 12.46 -13.83 -5.26
CA SER A 135 13.56 -14.69 -5.70
C SER A 135 14.15 -14.35 -7.08
N SER A 136 13.44 -13.56 -7.90
CA SER A 136 13.86 -13.23 -9.28
C SER A 136 13.80 -11.73 -9.56
N PRO A 137 14.79 -11.15 -10.28
CA PRO A 137 14.75 -9.73 -10.68
C PRO A 137 13.69 -9.46 -11.76
N GLN A 138 13.09 -10.49 -12.38
CA GLN A 138 12.05 -10.30 -13.39
C GLN A 138 10.79 -9.65 -12.82
N ILE A 139 10.57 -9.75 -11.50
CA ILE A 139 9.42 -9.14 -10.81
C ILE A 139 9.36 -7.61 -10.95
N PHE A 140 10.47 -6.95 -11.27
CA PHE A 140 10.50 -5.49 -11.48
C PHE A 140 10.17 -5.09 -12.92
N PHE A 141 10.20 -6.02 -13.87
CA PHE A 141 9.93 -5.76 -15.29
C PHE A 141 8.57 -6.27 -15.72
N ARG A 142 8.13 -7.39 -15.12
CA ARG A 142 6.84 -8.01 -15.41
C ARG A 142 5.70 -7.05 -15.03
N PRO A 143 4.85 -6.62 -15.99
CA PRO A 143 3.64 -5.90 -15.64
C PRO A 143 2.82 -6.74 -14.66
N GLY A 144 2.33 -6.10 -13.61
CA GLY A 144 1.48 -6.76 -12.62
C GLY A 144 0.05 -6.92 -13.11
N ILE A 145 -0.69 -7.90 -12.60
CA ILE A 145 -2.12 -8.10 -12.97
C ILE A 145 -2.98 -6.93 -12.49
N ILE A 146 -2.61 -6.26 -11.39
CA ILE A 146 -3.40 -5.23 -10.72
C ILE A 146 -2.93 -3.82 -11.08
N ASP A 147 -3.88 -2.92 -11.31
CA ASP A 147 -3.65 -1.48 -11.49
C ASP A 147 -3.69 -0.76 -10.14
N PHE A 148 -2.52 -0.51 -9.55
CA PHE A 148 -2.40 0.24 -8.30
C PHE A 148 -2.83 1.71 -8.44
N GLN A 149 -2.78 2.30 -9.64
CA GLN A 149 -3.28 3.65 -9.86
C GLN A 149 -4.81 3.67 -9.80
N ALA A 150 -5.47 2.66 -10.38
CA ALA A 150 -6.92 2.48 -10.27
C ALA A 150 -7.34 2.24 -8.81
N ILE A 151 -6.62 1.38 -8.07
CA ILE A 151 -6.85 1.18 -6.64
C ILE A 151 -6.67 2.48 -5.85
N GLY A 152 -5.62 3.24 -6.13
CA GLY A 152 -5.38 4.55 -5.52
C GLY A 152 -6.59 5.47 -5.68
N ARG A 153 -7.16 5.57 -6.89
CA ARG A 153 -8.37 6.37 -7.16
C ARG A 153 -9.59 5.89 -6.37
N LEU A 154 -9.78 4.57 -6.22
CA LEU A 154 -10.85 4.02 -5.38
C LEU A 154 -10.69 4.44 -3.91
N ILE A 155 -9.46 4.40 -3.39
CA ILE A 155 -9.12 4.89 -2.04
C ILE A 155 -9.30 6.41 -1.94
N GLY A 156 -9.11 7.16 -3.04
CA GLY A 156 -9.37 8.59 -3.12
C GLY A 156 -10.81 8.96 -2.74
N ASN A 157 -11.80 8.23 -3.27
CA ASN A 157 -13.22 8.46 -2.94
C ASN A 157 -13.52 8.26 -1.44
N LEU A 158 -12.88 7.26 -0.82
CA LEU A 158 -12.94 7.06 0.63
C LEU A 158 -12.34 8.28 1.36
N GLY A 159 -11.19 8.76 0.88
CA GLY A 159 -10.54 9.96 1.39
C GLY A 159 -11.43 11.20 1.34
N ASP A 160 -12.14 11.42 0.24
CA ASP A 160 -13.06 12.56 0.04
C ASP A 160 -14.21 12.55 1.04
N PHE A 161 -14.79 11.38 1.29
CA PHE A 161 -15.85 11.20 2.28
C PHE A 161 -15.37 11.62 3.67
N TYR A 162 -14.22 11.08 4.11
CA TYR A 162 -13.66 11.38 5.43
C TYR A 162 -13.11 12.80 5.56
N ALA A 163 -12.61 13.39 4.47
CA ALA A 163 -12.18 14.78 4.40
C ALA A 163 -13.38 15.76 4.42
N GLY A 164 -14.57 15.29 4.06
CA GLY A 164 -15.79 16.08 4.04
C GLY A 164 -15.92 16.98 2.81
N TYR A 165 -15.42 16.53 1.65
CA TYR A 165 -15.33 17.36 0.44
C TYR A 165 -16.61 17.46 -0.38
N ALA A 166 -17.61 16.60 -0.14
CA ALA A 166 -18.91 16.74 -0.80
C ALA A 166 -19.79 17.81 -0.12
N PRO A 167 -20.70 18.47 -0.86
CA PRO A 167 -21.64 19.45 -0.30
C PRO A 167 -22.43 18.88 0.89
N GLY A 168 -22.55 19.66 1.97
CA GLY A 168 -23.26 19.25 3.18
C GLY A 168 -22.56 18.21 4.07
N MET A 169 -21.38 17.71 3.67
CA MET A 169 -20.67 16.69 4.46
C MET A 169 -20.13 17.21 5.79
N ALA A 170 -19.71 18.47 5.85
CA ALA A 170 -19.24 19.06 7.11
C ALA A 170 -20.32 19.00 8.20
N GLU A 171 -21.55 19.38 7.86
CA GLU A 171 -22.70 19.30 8.77
C GLU A 171 -23.08 17.85 9.08
N SER A 172 -23.08 16.97 8.07
CA SER A 172 -23.35 15.55 8.25
C SER A 172 -22.37 14.90 9.23
N TRP A 173 -21.08 15.21 9.12
CA TRP A 173 -20.06 14.76 10.07
C TRP A 173 -20.25 15.34 11.47
N GLN A 174 -20.59 16.63 11.60
CA GLN A 174 -20.90 17.22 12.91
C GLN A 174 -22.07 16.48 13.59
N ASN A 175 -23.13 16.19 12.86
CA ASN A 175 -24.30 15.47 13.36
C ASN A 175 -23.95 14.03 13.76
N LEU A 176 -23.19 13.30 12.92
CA LEU A 176 -22.71 11.96 13.28
C LEU A 176 -21.85 12.00 14.53
N PHE A 177 -20.91 12.95 14.62
CA PHE A 177 -20.04 13.06 15.77
C PHE A 177 -20.79 13.39 17.05
N ALA A 178 -21.77 14.28 16.99
CA ALA A 178 -22.60 14.64 18.15
C ALA A 178 -23.36 13.42 18.70
N SER A 179 -23.90 12.57 17.82
CA SER A 179 -24.72 11.44 18.24
C SER A 179 -23.91 10.17 18.58
N CYS A 180 -22.73 9.98 17.98
CA CYS A 180 -22.10 8.67 17.93
C CYS A 180 -20.72 8.57 18.56
N SER A 181 -20.02 9.69 18.75
CA SER A 181 -18.62 9.65 19.19
C SER A 181 -18.47 9.09 20.60
N GLU A 182 -19.33 9.54 21.53
CA GLU A 182 -19.31 9.06 22.91
C GLU A 182 -19.78 7.60 23.01
N ALA A 183 -20.87 7.26 22.32
CA ALA A 183 -21.41 5.89 22.29
C ALA A 183 -20.42 4.87 21.72
N ALA A 184 -19.50 5.31 20.86
CA ALA A 184 -18.47 4.45 20.27
C ALA A 184 -17.30 4.18 21.22
N VAL A 185 -17.11 4.93 22.30
CA VAL A 185 -15.98 4.75 23.23
C VAL A 185 -16.04 3.36 23.86
N GLY A 186 -14.90 2.67 23.93
CA GLY A 186 -14.81 1.34 24.54
C GLY A 186 -15.41 0.20 23.71
N ARG A 187 -16.13 0.47 22.62
CA ARG A 187 -16.81 -0.54 21.80
C ARG A 187 -16.07 -0.88 20.51
N LEU A 188 -16.13 -2.13 20.08
CA LEU A 188 -15.72 -2.59 18.76
C LEU A 188 -16.76 -2.18 17.70
N PRO A 189 -16.37 -2.07 16.41
CA PRO A 189 -17.30 -1.68 15.36
C PRO A 189 -18.59 -2.53 15.31
N TRP A 190 -18.50 -3.86 15.34
CA TRP A 190 -19.69 -4.74 15.30
C TRP A 190 -20.56 -4.65 16.56
N GLN A 191 -20.06 -4.08 17.67
CA GLN A 191 -20.89 -3.81 18.84
C GLN A 191 -21.77 -2.56 18.67
N LEU A 192 -21.61 -1.84 17.56
CA LEU A 192 -22.48 -0.74 17.16
C LEU A 192 -23.45 -1.17 16.03
N GLU A 193 -23.36 -2.39 15.49
CA GLU A 193 -24.31 -2.90 14.50
C GLU A 193 -25.76 -2.84 15.05
N GLY A 194 -26.70 -2.43 14.19
CA GLY A 194 -28.11 -2.25 14.57
C GLY A 194 -28.41 -1.01 15.42
N THR A 195 -27.41 -0.20 15.78
CA THR A 195 -27.64 1.08 16.46
C THR A 195 -28.02 2.18 15.47
N GLU A 196 -28.70 3.22 15.97
CA GLU A 196 -29.02 4.41 15.19
C GLU A 196 -27.78 5.07 14.58
N CYS A 197 -26.61 4.91 15.21
CA CYS A 197 -25.35 5.43 14.70
C CYS A 197 -24.92 4.80 13.38
N VAL A 198 -25.09 3.48 13.24
CA VAL A 198 -24.75 2.77 12.00
C VAL A 198 -25.75 3.13 10.90
N GLU A 199 -27.03 3.25 11.23
CA GLU A 199 -28.05 3.67 10.26
C GLU A 199 -27.84 5.11 9.77
N ARG A 200 -27.53 6.04 10.68
CA ARG A 200 -27.17 7.41 10.30
C ARG A 200 -25.91 7.44 9.45
N PHE A 201 -24.88 6.68 9.82
CA PHE A 201 -23.65 6.59 9.02
C PHE A 201 -23.94 6.04 7.62
N ARG A 202 -24.76 4.97 7.51
CA ARG A 202 -25.21 4.40 6.24
C ARG A 202 -25.94 5.42 5.39
N ALA A 203 -26.86 6.19 5.97
CA ALA A 203 -27.54 7.27 5.26
C ALA A 203 -26.56 8.34 4.76
N THR A 204 -25.58 8.75 5.57
CA THR A 204 -24.55 9.72 5.18
C THR A 204 -23.66 9.20 4.05
N VAL A 205 -23.22 7.94 4.10
CA VAL A 205 -22.45 7.33 3.00
C VAL A 205 -23.28 7.27 1.72
N THR A 206 -24.54 6.83 1.79
CA THR A 206 -25.43 6.77 0.61
C THR A 206 -25.63 8.15 0.00
N ALA A 207 -25.86 9.19 0.82
CA ALA A 207 -26.00 10.58 0.36
C ALA A 207 -24.70 11.13 -0.25
N PHE A 208 -23.54 10.85 0.36
CA PHE A 208 -22.24 11.21 -0.22
C PHE A 208 -22.08 10.58 -1.60
N ARG A 209 -22.42 9.30 -1.75
CA ARG A 209 -22.24 8.56 -3.01
C ARG A 209 -23.19 9.03 -4.11
N SER A 210 -24.42 9.44 -3.79
CA SER A 210 -25.32 10.05 -4.77
C SER A 210 -24.86 11.44 -5.20
N GLY A 211 -24.22 12.19 -4.29
CA GLY A 211 -23.68 13.53 -4.54
C GLY A 211 -22.23 13.58 -5.05
N SER A 212 -21.49 12.47 -5.05
CA SER A 212 -20.03 12.45 -5.27
C SER A 212 -19.59 13.00 -6.62
N LYS A 213 -20.46 12.93 -7.64
CA LYS A 213 -20.22 13.53 -8.97
C LYS A 213 -20.09 15.06 -8.94
N SER A 214 -20.54 15.71 -7.86
CA SER A 214 -20.43 17.16 -7.66
C SER A 214 -19.20 17.59 -6.86
N VAL A 215 -18.38 16.63 -6.40
CA VAL A 215 -17.12 16.92 -5.70
C VAL A 215 -16.14 17.53 -6.71
N THR A 216 -15.64 18.73 -6.42
CA THR A 216 -14.67 19.45 -7.28
C THR A 216 -13.25 19.42 -6.72
N SER A 217 -13.08 18.98 -5.47
CA SER A 217 -11.80 18.87 -4.79
C SER A 217 -11.65 17.43 -4.30
N HIS A 218 -10.53 16.79 -4.63
CA HIS A 218 -10.26 15.42 -4.24
C HIS A 218 -9.06 15.36 -3.30
N ARG A 219 -9.21 14.60 -2.22
CA ARG A 219 -8.18 14.33 -1.22
C ARG A 219 -6.96 13.67 -1.84
N ILE A 220 -7.17 12.88 -2.90
CA ILE A 220 -6.11 12.16 -3.59
C ILE A 220 -5.18 13.10 -4.39
N ASP A 221 -5.66 14.26 -4.82
CA ASP A 221 -4.88 15.22 -5.60
C ASP A 221 -4.08 16.18 -4.73
N GLU A 222 -4.32 16.14 -3.42
CA GLU A 222 -3.58 16.98 -2.48
C GLU A 222 -2.22 16.39 -2.13
N PRO A 223 -1.23 17.24 -1.86
CA PRO A 223 0.06 16.80 -1.35
C PRO A 223 -0.04 15.91 -0.11
N VAL A 224 0.80 14.88 -0.10
CA VAL A 224 1.11 14.10 1.09
C VAL A 224 1.60 15.06 2.18
N GLY A 225 1.04 14.92 3.39
CA GLY A 225 1.42 15.78 4.50
C GLY A 225 0.63 17.09 4.67
N ARG A 226 -0.21 17.49 3.70
CA ARG A 226 -0.92 18.78 3.73
C ARG A 226 -1.76 19.00 4.99
N HIS A 227 -2.43 17.96 5.48
CA HIS A 227 -3.42 18.06 6.57
C HIS A 227 -3.09 17.23 7.81
N LEU A 228 -2.13 16.32 7.69
CA LEU A 228 -1.64 15.42 8.73
C LEU A 228 -0.14 15.30 8.50
N GLN A 229 0.69 15.38 9.54
CA GLN A 229 2.13 15.14 9.39
C GLN A 229 2.35 13.67 9.06
N VAL A 230 2.67 13.40 7.79
CA VAL A 230 2.88 12.05 7.27
C VAL A 230 3.96 12.08 6.21
N ALA A 231 4.76 11.03 6.17
CA ALA A 231 5.58 10.67 5.03
C ALA A 231 5.12 9.37 4.41
N VAL A 232 5.24 9.29 3.10
CA VAL A 232 5.13 8.04 2.35
C VAL A 232 6.48 7.74 1.72
N THR A 233 6.93 6.49 1.82
CA THR A 233 8.25 6.06 1.38
C THR A 233 8.20 5.13 0.18
N THR A 234 9.25 5.14 -0.64
CA THR A 234 9.50 4.13 -1.65
C THR A 234 10.98 3.99 -1.98
N ALA A 235 11.40 2.78 -2.36
CA ALA A 235 12.71 2.54 -2.91
C ALA A 235 12.82 3.23 -4.27
N THR A 236 13.81 4.09 -4.43
CA THR A 236 13.92 4.98 -5.59
C THR A 236 15.23 4.76 -6.30
N LEU A 237 15.18 4.39 -7.58
CA LEU A 237 16.34 4.38 -8.45
C LEU A 237 16.70 5.84 -8.78
N VAL A 238 17.87 6.27 -8.31
CA VAL A 238 18.39 7.63 -8.50
C VAL A 238 19.44 7.71 -9.61
N LYS A 239 20.00 6.57 -10.03
CA LYS A 239 20.95 6.48 -11.14
C LYS A 239 20.69 5.24 -11.99
N GLY A 240 20.86 5.36 -13.31
CA GLY A 240 20.78 4.23 -14.23
C GLY A 240 19.39 4.00 -14.84
N GLN A 241 18.58 5.06 -14.94
CA GLN A 241 17.24 5.04 -15.52
C GLN A 241 17.25 4.59 -16.98
N ASP A 242 18.20 5.06 -17.80
CA ASP A 242 18.34 4.66 -19.21
C ASP A 242 18.63 3.16 -19.34
N ARG A 243 19.49 2.64 -18.44
CA ARG A 243 19.77 1.21 -18.36
C ARG A 243 18.53 0.43 -17.95
N PHE A 244 17.77 0.90 -16.97
CA PHE A 244 16.52 0.26 -16.58
C PHE A 244 15.54 0.19 -17.75
N GLN A 245 15.37 1.28 -18.50
CA GLN A 245 14.49 1.32 -19.69
C GLN A 245 14.95 0.34 -20.78
N MET A 246 16.25 0.25 -21.04
CA MET A 246 16.82 -0.74 -21.96
C MET A 246 16.53 -2.18 -21.50
N LEU A 247 16.71 -2.47 -20.21
CA LEU A 247 16.40 -3.78 -19.64
C LEU A 247 14.91 -4.09 -19.69
N GLU A 248 14.05 -3.11 -19.40
CA GLU A 248 12.60 -3.25 -19.54
C GLU A 248 12.22 -3.64 -20.97
N GLN A 249 12.77 -2.96 -21.97
CA GLN A 249 12.52 -3.29 -23.37
C GLN A 249 13.05 -4.69 -23.73
N THR A 250 14.27 -5.01 -23.29
CA THR A 250 14.88 -6.33 -23.50
C THR A 250 14.01 -7.44 -22.92
N TYR A 251 13.51 -7.27 -21.69
CA TYR A 251 12.57 -8.18 -21.07
C TYR A 251 11.27 -8.29 -21.86
N ARG A 252 10.69 -7.16 -22.30
CA ARG A 252 9.45 -7.15 -23.10
C ARG A 252 9.59 -7.87 -24.44
N ASP A 253 10.79 -7.89 -25.00
CA ASP A 253 11.14 -8.59 -26.24
C ASP A 253 11.52 -10.07 -26.01
N GLY A 254 11.42 -10.56 -24.77
CA GLY A 254 11.69 -11.96 -24.41
C GLY A 254 13.16 -12.27 -24.13
N GLY A 255 13.99 -11.23 -23.97
CA GLY A 255 15.38 -11.36 -23.57
C GLY A 255 15.55 -11.62 -22.08
N GLU A 256 16.68 -12.22 -21.72
CA GLU A 256 17.08 -12.37 -20.32
C GLU A 256 17.58 -11.03 -19.77
N VAL A 257 17.21 -10.74 -18.52
CA VAL A 257 17.58 -9.50 -17.83
C VAL A 257 18.20 -9.77 -16.48
N ALA A 258 19.26 -9.03 -16.18
CA ALA A 258 19.86 -8.93 -14.87
C ALA A 258 19.90 -7.45 -14.49
N LEU A 259 19.34 -7.10 -13.33
CA LEU A 259 19.35 -5.71 -12.85
C LEU A 259 20.77 -5.16 -12.73
N ASN A 260 21.64 -5.91 -12.04
CA ASN A 260 23.05 -5.56 -11.84
C ASN A 260 23.25 -4.09 -11.41
N PHE A 261 22.34 -3.59 -10.58
CA PHE A 261 22.46 -2.34 -9.86
C PHE A 261 23.17 -2.58 -8.53
N THR A 262 23.73 -1.51 -7.98
CA THR A 262 24.37 -1.48 -6.68
C THR A 262 23.50 -0.70 -5.68
N ALA A 263 23.75 -0.88 -4.39
CA ALA A 263 23.08 -0.11 -3.35
C ALA A 263 23.19 1.42 -3.54
N ASP A 264 24.22 1.91 -4.25
CA ASP A 264 24.43 3.33 -4.51
C ASP A 264 23.60 3.89 -5.67
N ASP A 265 23.03 3.02 -6.50
CA ASP A 265 22.07 3.42 -7.53
C ASP A 265 20.68 3.73 -6.94
N PHE A 266 20.47 3.40 -5.66
CA PHE A 266 19.20 3.54 -4.96
C PHE A 266 19.25 4.48 -3.75
N SER A 267 18.09 5.08 -3.47
CA SER A 267 17.79 5.85 -2.27
C SER A 267 16.42 5.47 -1.72
N PHE A 268 16.13 5.85 -0.49
CA PHE A 268 14.82 5.70 0.14
C PHE A 268 14.11 7.05 0.06
N GLY A 269 13.22 7.17 -0.91
CA GLY A 269 12.52 8.41 -1.22
C GLY A 269 11.33 8.63 -0.30
N TYR A 270 11.21 9.83 0.26
CA TYR A 270 10.10 10.24 1.11
C TYR A 270 9.36 11.43 0.48
N ALA A 271 8.05 11.25 0.26
CA ALA A 271 7.14 12.34 -0.07
C ALA A 271 6.54 12.90 1.23
N ALA A 272 6.79 14.18 1.49
CA ALA A 272 6.36 14.86 2.71
C ALA A 272 6.49 16.40 2.58
N PRO A 273 5.92 17.18 3.52
CA PRO A 273 6.10 18.62 3.54
C PRO A 273 7.57 19.01 3.73
N ARG A 274 8.06 19.99 2.97
CA ARG A 274 9.50 20.32 2.98
C ARG A 274 10.05 20.67 4.37
N PRO A 275 9.41 21.54 5.19
CA PRO A 275 9.93 21.88 6.51
C PRO A 275 10.00 20.68 7.47
N TRP A 276 9.12 19.69 7.26
CA TRP A 276 9.08 18.48 8.07
C TRP A 276 10.22 17.53 7.69
N PHE A 277 10.45 17.35 6.38
CA PHE A 277 11.57 16.56 5.88
C PHE A 277 12.92 17.17 6.27
N ASP A 278 13.10 18.49 6.14
CA ASP A 278 14.35 19.15 6.50
C ASP A 278 14.69 18.97 7.99
N ARG A 279 13.68 19.07 8.88
CA ARG A 279 13.87 18.77 10.31
C ARG A 279 14.28 17.33 10.54
N ALA A 280 13.56 16.38 9.93
CA ALA A 280 13.90 14.96 10.04
C ALA A 280 15.35 14.72 9.60
N MET A 281 15.75 15.23 8.44
CA MET A 281 17.10 15.02 7.91
C MET A 281 18.20 15.65 8.74
N ALA A 282 17.94 16.78 9.41
CA ALA A 282 18.92 17.39 10.31
C ALA A 282 19.29 16.44 11.47
N GLY A 283 18.31 15.74 12.03
CA GLY A 283 18.53 14.75 13.08
C GLY A 283 19.07 13.41 12.56
N LEU A 284 18.48 12.89 11.48
CA LEU A 284 18.82 11.59 10.89
C LEU A 284 20.30 11.47 10.48
N ARG A 285 20.94 12.56 10.05
CA ARG A 285 22.37 12.57 9.67
C ARG A 285 23.31 12.21 10.82
N SER A 286 22.89 12.38 12.06
CA SER A 286 23.67 12.03 13.24
C SER A 286 23.57 10.54 13.62
N LEU A 287 22.61 9.83 13.04
CA LEU A 287 22.36 8.43 13.35
C LEU A 287 23.27 7.51 12.52
N PRO A 288 23.74 6.38 13.07
CA PRO A 288 24.48 5.38 12.31
C PRO A 288 23.61 4.60 11.29
N ASP A 289 22.30 4.86 11.28
CA ASP A 289 21.26 4.24 10.46
C ASP A 289 21.51 4.36 8.94
N LEU A 290 21.54 3.21 8.25
CA LEU A 290 21.73 3.15 6.80
C LEU A 290 20.52 3.73 6.05
N ARG A 291 19.30 3.55 6.54
CA ARG A 291 18.10 4.11 5.89
C ARG A 291 18.13 5.63 5.89
N SER A 292 18.46 6.20 7.05
CA SER A 292 18.70 7.64 7.22
C SER A 292 19.75 8.21 6.25
N LYS A 293 20.86 7.49 6.05
CA LYS A 293 21.95 7.92 5.14
C LYS A 293 21.55 7.90 3.67
N LYS A 294 20.59 7.06 3.29
CA LYS A 294 20.06 6.94 1.93
C LYS A 294 18.72 7.67 1.73
N ALA A 295 18.30 8.50 2.68
CA ALA A 295 17.04 9.23 2.58
C ALA A 295 17.09 10.30 1.46
N LEU A 296 16.06 10.30 0.62
CA LEU A 296 15.89 11.22 -0.51
C LEU A 296 14.57 11.99 -0.35
N TYR A 297 14.60 13.28 -0.61
CA TYR A 297 13.37 14.07 -0.69
C TYR A 297 12.70 13.90 -2.05
N LEU A 298 11.46 13.41 -2.08
CA LEU A 298 10.67 13.31 -3.31
C LEU A 298 9.79 14.55 -3.55
N GLY A 299 9.72 15.50 -2.63
CA GLY A 299 8.79 16.63 -2.76
C GLY A 299 7.46 16.42 -2.05
N GLU A 300 6.58 17.38 -2.25
CA GLU A 300 5.19 17.37 -1.75
C GLU A 300 4.27 16.71 -2.80
N LEU A 301 4.57 15.45 -3.14
CA LEU A 301 3.82 14.70 -4.16
C LEU A 301 2.35 14.50 -3.76
N PRO A 302 1.41 14.48 -4.71
CA PRO A 302 0.01 14.17 -4.41
C PRO A 302 -0.14 12.72 -3.94
N TRP A 303 -1.20 12.44 -3.17
CA TRP A 303 -1.53 11.07 -2.76
C TRP A 303 -1.73 10.14 -3.96
N SER A 304 -2.26 10.63 -5.08
CA SER A 304 -2.53 9.84 -6.27
C SER A 304 -1.27 9.26 -6.88
N GLU A 305 -0.17 10.01 -6.84
CA GLU A 305 1.14 9.55 -7.28
C GLU A 305 1.74 8.57 -6.27
N MET A 306 1.74 8.90 -4.98
CA MET A 306 2.34 8.04 -3.97
C MET A 306 1.60 6.71 -3.76
N LEU A 307 0.27 6.70 -3.85
CA LEU A 307 -0.54 5.49 -3.80
C LEU A 307 -0.40 4.64 -5.08
N ALA A 308 0.07 5.20 -6.20
CA ALA A 308 0.35 4.43 -7.40
C ALA A 308 1.71 3.73 -7.34
N VAL A 309 2.69 4.32 -6.65
CA VAL A 309 4.10 3.87 -6.72
C VAL A 309 4.65 3.24 -5.43
N SER A 310 4.16 3.65 -4.25
CA SER A 310 4.62 3.12 -2.96
C SER A 310 4.06 1.72 -2.66
N PRO A 311 2.75 1.46 -2.77
CA PRO A 311 2.22 0.10 -2.57
C PRO A 311 2.42 -0.79 -3.79
N ALA A 312 3.03 -0.30 -4.88
CA ALA A 312 3.35 -1.10 -6.06
C ALA A 312 4.40 -2.17 -5.68
N GLU A 313 3.89 -3.30 -5.21
CA GLU A 313 4.70 -4.41 -4.75
C GLU A 313 5.30 -5.17 -5.93
N PRO A 314 6.63 -5.34 -5.97
CA PRO A 314 7.26 -6.12 -7.02
C PRO A 314 6.65 -7.53 -7.11
N GLY A 315 6.20 -7.92 -8.30
CA GLY A 315 5.48 -9.18 -8.53
C GLY A 315 3.96 -9.04 -8.57
N LEU A 316 3.39 -7.98 -7.96
CA LEU A 316 2.03 -7.51 -8.21
C LEU A 316 1.98 -6.26 -9.11
N ALA A 317 3.11 -5.58 -9.26
CA ALA A 317 3.40 -4.50 -10.19
C ALA A 317 4.88 -4.58 -10.63
N SER A 318 5.19 -4.03 -11.81
CA SER A 318 6.57 -3.71 -12.20
C SER A 318 7.08 -2.48 -11.44
N ALA A 319 8.36 -2.15 -11.56
CA ALA A 319 8.86 -0.85 -11.11
C ALA A 319 8.10 0.28 -11.84
N GLN A 320 7.73 1.32 -11.09
CA GLN A 320 6.83 2.38 -11.55
C GLN A 320 7.59 3.68 -11.78
N LYS A 321 7.34 4.34 -12.90
CA LYS A 321 7.85 5.70 -13.13
C LYS A 321 6.98 6.70 -12.37
N PHE A 322 7.59 7.72 -11.80
CA PHE A 322 6.87 8.85 -11.23
C PHE A 322 6.33 9.75 -12.35
N PRO A 323 5.02 10.05 -12.39
CA PRO A 323 4.47 11.04 -13.33
C PRO A 323 5.14 12.41 -13.27
N THR A 324 5.48 12.91 -12.07
CA THR A 324 6.01 14.27 -11.89
C THR A 324 7.53 14.31 -11.68
N LEU A 325 8.16 13.17 -11.40
CA LEU A 325 9.61 13.03 -11.19
C LEU A 325 10.21 12.02 -12.16
N ALA A 326 10.14 12.30 -13.46
CA ALA A 326 10.57 11.37 -14.51
C ALA A 326 12.04 10.89 -14.40
N GLN A 327 12.88 11.61 -13.65
CA GLN A 327 14.25 11.22 -13.33
C GLN A 327 14.35 10.07 -12.32
N TYR A 328 13.24 9.65 -11.70
CA TYR A 328 13.21 8.61 -10.69
C TYR A 328 12.29 7.45 -11.11
N ILE A 329 12.62 6.26 -10.60
CA ILE A 329 11.80 5.06 -10.77
C ILE A 329 11.59 4.45 -9.38
N SER A 330 10.33 4.22 -9.02
CA SER A 330 9.92 3.56 -7.79
C SER A 330 10.00 2.04 -7.93
N PHE A 331 10.57 1.40 -6.93
CA PHE A 331 10.63 -0.06 -6.76
C PHE A 331 9.74 -0.53 -5.61
N GLY A 332 8.84 0.32 -5.11
CA GLY A 332 7.87 0.02 -4.05
C GLY A 332 8.36 0.33 -2.63
N GLY A 333 7.44 0.27 -1.67
CA GLY A 333 7.58 0.74 -0.28
C GLY A 333 8.37 -0.15 0.67
N TRP A 334 9.09 -1.17 0.18
CA TRP A 334 9.87 -2.10 1.02
C TRP A 334 11.16 -1.49 1.60
N SER A 335 11.56 -0.30 1.11
CA SER A 335 12.78 0.43 1.51
C SER A 335 12.88 0.76 2.99
N ASP A 336 11.75 1.14 3.59
CA ASP A 336 11.70 1.54 4.99
C ASP A 336 10.36 1.17 5.62
N LEU A 337 10.25 -0.09 6.05
CA LEU A 337 9.09 -0.64 6.74
C LEU A 337 8.98 -0.21 8.21
N ALA A 338 9.93 0.59 8.70
CA ALA A 338 9.95 1.09 10.07
C ALA A 338 10.46 2.54 10.13
N PRO A 339 9.73 3.52 9.54
CA PRO A 339 10.16 4.92 9.44
C PRO A 339 10.08 5.68 10.78
N VAL A 340 10.28 5.00 11.90
CA VAL A 340 10.22 5.54 13.26
C VAL A 340 11.22 6.67 13.45
N ASN A 341 12.46 6.48 12.97
CA ASN A 341 13.50 7.50 13.05
C ASN A 341 13.07 8.78 12.33
N VAL A 342 12.49 8.64 11.13
CA VAL A 342 12.01 9.78 10.33
C VAL A 342 10.91 10.53 11.08
N LEU A 343 9.92 9.83 11.61
CA LEU A 343 8.84 10.44 12.39
C LEU A 343 9.37 11.13 13.66
N ALA A 344 10.25 10.48 14.42
CA ALA A 344 10.80 11.04 15.65
C ALA A 344 11.62 12.31 15.38
N GLU A 345 12.53 12.28 14.40
CA GLU A 345 13.36 13.45 14.05
C GLU A 345 12.57 14.60 13.43
N SER A 346 11.39 14.32 12.90
CA SER A 346 10.52 15.35 12.32
C SER A 346 9.82 16.25 13.37
N GLY A 347 9.84 15.82 14.64
CA GLY A 347 9.25 16.52 15.78
C GLY A 347 8.03 15.84 16.42
N CYS A 348 7.78 14.55 16.14
CA CYS A 348 6.72 13.81 16.85
C CYS A 348 7.10 13.60 18.32
N GLU A 349 6.21 13.98 19.24
CA GLU A 349 6.42 13.80 20.70
C GLU A 349 6.39 12.33 21.12
N GLN A 350 5.56 11.53 20.44
CA GLN A 350 5.46 10.10 20.64
C GLN A 350 5.40 9.38 19.30
N THR A 351 6.11 8.27 19.22
CA THR A 351 6.14 7.36 18.08
C THR A 351 5.65 5.98 18.49
N ILE A 352 4.62 5.50 17.80
CA ILE A 352 4.07 4.16 17.99
C ILE A 352 4.39 3.37 16.74
N TYR A 353 5.21 2.32 16.87
CA TYR A 353 5.50 1.41 15.77
C TYR A 353 4.52 0.25 15.78
N LEU A 354 3.71 0.15 14.73
CA LEU A 354 2.79 -0.97 14.51
C LEU A 354 3.49 -2.02 13.66
N THR A 355 3.61 -3.25 14.17
CA THR A 355 4.23 -4.35 13.43
C THR A 355 3.63 -5.69 13.81
N ARG A 356 3.78 -6.66 12.91
CA ARG A 356 3.35 -8.06 13.12
C ARG A 356 4.34 -8.81 14.00
N ARG A 357 3.87 -9.88 14.64
CA ARG A 357 4.75 -10.82 15.35
C ARG A 357 5.69 -11.56 14.39
N GLY A 358 6.84 -11.98 14.92
CA GLY A 358 7.86 -12.74 14.21
C GLY A 358 8.96 -11.90 13.55
N PRO A 359 9.80 -12.53 12.72
CA PRO A 359 10.91 -11.87 12.06
C PRO A 359 10.42 -10.90 10.97
N ASP A 360 11.29 -9.95 10.61
CA ASP A 360 11.03 -9.00 9.54
C ASP A 360 10.74 -9.69 8.18
N SER A 361 10.13 -8.94 7.26
CA SER A 361 9.65 -9.43 5.97
C SER A 361 10.77 -10.08 5.13
N LYS A 362 10.68 -11.40 4.93
CA LYS A 362 11.53 -12.14 3.97
C LYS A 362 11.44 -11.54 2.57
N PHE A 363 10.25 -11.06 2.20
CA PHE A 363 10.01 -10.40 0.93
C PHE A 363 10.84 -9.10 0.81
N ALA A 364 10.78 -8.21 1.81
CA ALA A 364 11.55 -6.97 1.80
C ALA A 364 13.07 -7.21 1.71
N ARG A 365 13.57 -8.21 2.46
CA ARG A 365 14.98 -8.64 2.37
C ARG A 365 15.34 -9.17 0.98
N GLY A 366 14.45 -9.96 0.37
CA GLY A 366 14.62 -10.46 -0.99
C GLY A 366 14.68 -9.33 -2.01
N ILE A 367 13.76 -8.36 -1.92
CA ILE A 367 13.78 -7.19 -2.80
C ILE A 367 15.08 -6.39 -2.62
N ALA A 368 15.47 -6.10 -1.38
CA ALA A 368 16.72 -5.41 -1.08
C ALA A 368 17.93 -6.12 -1.72
N SER A 369 17.98 -7.45 -1.62
CA SER A 369 19.03 -8.25 -2.26
C SER A 369 19.05 -8.08 -3.78
N GLN A 370 17.89 -8.08 -4.45
CA GLN A 370 17.82 -7.89 -5.90
C GLN A 370 18.27 -6.48 -6.34
N LEU A 371 18.13 -5.49 -5.46
CA LEU A 371 18.52 -4.09 -5.72
C LEU A 371 19.95 -3.77 -5.26
N GLY A 372 20.77 -4.79 -4.99
CA GLY A 372 22.19 -4.62 -4.69
C GLY A 372 22.52 -4.41 -3.21
N PHE A 373 21.55 -4.56 -2.31
CA PHE A 373 21.76 -4.46 -0.85
C PHE A 373 22.04 -5.81 -0.18
N ALA A 374 22.47 -6.84 -0.93
CA ALA A 374 22.72 -8.17 -0.38
C ALA A 374 23.74 -8.16 0.78
N ALA A 375 24.79 -7.33 0.67
CA ALA A 375 25.79 -7.15 1.72
C ALA A 375 25.29 -6.30 2.91
N ASP A 376 24.23 -5.50 2.70
CA ASP A 376 23.69 -4.56 3.68
C ASP A 376 22.46 -5.12 4.43
N LEU A 377 22.01 -6.34 4.14
CA LEU A 377 20.80 -6.91 4.73
C LEU A 377 20.82 -6.91 6.27
N GLU A 378 21.98 -7.18 6.87
CA GLU A 378 22.15 -7.14 8.32
C GLU A 378 22.04 -5.70 8.87
N ALA A 379 22.65 -4.73 8.19
CA ALA A 379 22.58 -3.32 8.54
C ALA A 379 21.18 -2.71 8.32
N LEU A 380 20.33 -3.30 7.48
CA LEU A 380 18.97 -2.83 7.22
C LEU A 380 17.91 -3.47 8.10
N PHE A 381 17.99 -4.79 8.34
CA PHE A 381 16.84 -5.59 8.79
C PHE A 381 17.10 -6.42 10.06
N SER A 382 18.32 -6.43 10.60
CA SER A 382 18.60 -7.20 11.82
C SER A 382 17.88 -6.60 13.03
N THR A 383 17.29 -7.43 13.89
CA THR A 383 16.87 -6.99 15.22
C THR A 383 18.01 -7.04 16.23
N ASP A 384 19.06 -7.81 15.94
CA ASP A 384 20.09 -8.17 16.92
C ASP A 384 21.34 -7.29 16.78
N ALA A 385 21.62 -6.79 15.58
CA ALA A 385 22.74 -5.88 15.33
C ALA A 385 22.39 -4.46 15.83
N PRO A 386 23.10 -3.90 16.83
CA PRO A 386 22.70 -2.65 17.49
C PRO A 386 22.67 -1.41 16.59
N ASN A 387 23.43 -1.45 15.49
CA ASN A 387 23.52 -0.35 14.53
C ASN A 387 22.65 -0.58 13.28
N SER A 388 21.85 -1.66 13.24
CA SER A 388 20.95 -1.85 12.11
C SER A 388 19.82 -0.81 12.13
N SER A 389 19.29 -0.54 10.94
CA SER A 389 18.22 0.43 10.75
C SER A 389 16.94 0.03 11.50
N LEU A 390 16.57 -1.26 11.42
CA LEU A 390 15.39 -1.80 12.13
C LEU A 390 15.58 -1.80 13.65
N HIS A 391 16.76 -2.19 14.16
CA HIS A 391 17.05 -2.18 15.59
C HIS A 391 16.93 -0.76 16.17
N LEU A 392 17.54 0.22 15.50
CA LEU A 392 17.48 1.62 15.91
C LEU A 392 16.04 2.14 15.90
N ALA A 393 15.26 1.82 14.86
CA ALA A 393 13.85 2.20 14.78
C ALA A 393 13.01 1.59 15.92
N ILE A 394 13.17 0.30 16.20
CA ILE A 394 12.49 -0.40 17.31
C ILE A 394 12.85 0.27 18.64
N ASN A 395 14.13 0.48 18.92
CA ASN A 395 14.59 1.06 20.19
C ASN A 395 14.20 2.52 20.37
N ARG A 396 14.03 3.25 19.26
CA ARG A 396 13.61 4.64 19.28
C ARG A 396 12.10 4.80 19.48
N ALA A 397 11.30 3.84 19.04
CA ALA A 397 9.86 3.90 19.21
C ALA A 397 9.49 4.03 20.69
N ASP A 398 8.57 4.93 21.03
CA ASP A 398 8.09 5.07 22.42
C ASP A 398 7.25 3.86 22.81
N LYS A 399 6.47 3.36 21.85
CA LYS A 399 5.66 2.15 21.99
C LYS A 399 5.72 1.29 20.74
N ILE A 400 5.59 -0.01 20.93
CA ILE A 400 5.41 -0.97 19.84
C ILE A 400 4.07 -1.67 20.05
N LEU A 401 3.21 -1.62 19.02
CA LEU A 401 1.96 -2.36 18.99
C LEU A 401 2.18 -3.63 18.17
N CYS A 402 2.26 -4.77 18.85
CA CYS A 402 2.48 -6.07 18.23
C CYS A 402 1.17 -6.77 17.87
N THR A 403 0.96 -7.05 16.58
CA THR A 403 -0.26 -7.70 16.10
C THR A 403 0.00 -9.13 15.63
N ASP A 404 -1.05 -9.96 15.65
CA ASP A 404 -1.01 -11.33 15.16
C ASP A 404 -1.67 -11.45 13.77
N TRP A 405 -1.43 -10.46 12.91
CA TRP A 405 -2.15 -10.33 11.64
C TRP A 405 -1.98 -11.51 10.69
N ASP A 406 -0.84 -12.21 10.77
CA ASP A 406 -0.55 -13.39 9.95
C ASP A 406 -1.45 -14.59 10.32
N SER A 407 -2.09 -14.58 11.49
CA SER A 407 -3.04 -15.61 11.93
C SER A 407 -4.44 -15.45 11.32
N PHE A 408 -4.69 -14.37 10.58
CA PHE A 408 -6.00 -14.10 9.98
C PHE A 408 -5.91 -14.08 8.46
N ASP A 409 -6.96 -14.55 7.78
CA ASP A 409 -6.99 -14.54 6.32
C ASP A 409 -7.01 -13.12 5.74
N GLY A 410 -7.43 -12.09 6.49
CA GLY A 410 -7.54 -10.69 6.02
C GLY A 410 -8.50 -10.47 4.85
N PHE A 411 -9.16 -11.51 4.36
CA PHE A 411 -9.93 -11.52 3.10
C PHE A 411 -11.40 -11.90 3.31
N SER A 412 -11.75 -12.53 4.44
CA SER A 412 -13.14 -12.79 4.84
C SER A 412 -13.63 -11.73 5.82
N LEU A 413 -14.93 -11.45 5.85
CA LEU A 413 -15.51 -10.56 6.86
C LEU A 413 -15.19 -11.06 8.29
N THR A 414 -15.15 -12.38 8.49
CA THR A 414 -14.73 -12.98 9.75
C THR A 414 -13.26 -12.70 10.06
N GLY A 415 -12.35 -12.91 9.11
CA GLY A 415 -10.93 -12.61 9.26
C GLY A 415 -10.64 -11.13 9.49
N ILE A 416 -11.35 -10.24 8.77
CA ILE A 416 -11.30 -8.79 9.00
C ILE A 416 -11.82 -8.47 10.41
N LYS A 417 -12.96 -9.02 10.84
CA LYS A 417 -13.48 -8.83 12.21
C LYS A 417 -12.45 -9.28 13.26
N GLN A 418 -11.81 -10.43 13.05
CA GLN A 418 -10.78 -10.95 13.94
C GLN A 418 -9.54 -10.04 13.97
N LEU A 419 -9.07 -9.54 12.82
CA LEU A 419 -7.96 -8.60 12.72
C LEU A 419 -8.26 -7.28 13.46
N PHE A 420 -9.46 -6.71 13.26
CA PHE A 420 -9.90 -5.53 14.01
C PHE A 420 -10.05 -5.83 15.51
N THR A 421 -10.47 -7.05 15.88
CA THR A 421 -10.59 -7.47 17.28
C THR A 421 -9.22 -7.53 17.93
N ASP A 422 -8.27 -8.18 17.27
CA ASP A 422 -6.88 -8.26 17.70
C ASP A 422 -6.34 -6.86 17.90
N ALA A 423 -6.29 -6.03 16.84
CA ALA A 423 -5.76 -4.67 16.91
C ALA A 423 -6.37 -3.80 18.03
N TYR A 424 -7.67 -3.97 18.32
CA TYR A 424 -8.34 -3.20 19.37
C TYR A 424 -8.12 -3.77 20.78
N ARG A 425 -7.95 -5.09 20.91
CA ARG A 425 -7.77 -5.80 22.19
C ARG A 425 -6.31 -6.16 22.47
N THR A 426 -5.39 -5.86 21.57
CA THR A 426 -3.97 -6.18 21.70
C THR A 426 -3.46 -5.61 23.01
N ALA A 427 -3.23 -6.50 23.99
CA ALA A 427 -2.54 -6.19 25.23
C ALA A 427 -1.02 -6.00 25.03
N SER A 428 -0.52 -6.35 23.84
CA SER A 428 0.90 -6.32 23.44
C SER A 428 1.37 -4.92 23.03
N LEU A 429 1.01 -3.90 23.80
CA LEU A 429 1.58 -2.56 23.67
C LEU A 429 2.83 -2.51 24.54
N LEU A 430 4.00 -2.66 23.93
CA LEU A 430 5.28 -2.66 24.63
C LEU A 430 5.78 -1.22 24.74
N SER A 431 5.82 -0.67 25.95
CA SER A 431 6.42 0.65 26.18
C SER A 431 7.93 0.53 26.15
N ARG A 432 8.65 1.60 25.83
CA ARG A 432 10.13 1.61 25.89
C ARG A 432 10.70 1.18 27.24
N SER A 433 10.05 1.52 28.35
CA SER A 433 10.42 1.07 29.71
C SER A 433 10.36 -0.45 29.88
N ASP A 434 9.43 -1.10 29.19
CA ASP A 434 9.07 -2.51 29.41
C ASP A 434 10.05 -3.45 28.67
N ARG A 435 10.84 -2.91 27.75
CA ARG A 435 11.73 -3.65 26.84
C ARG A 435 13.17 -3.72 27.34
N GLY A 436 13.53 -2.93 28.36
CA GLY A 436 14.93 -2.70 28.74
C GLY A 436 15.75 -2.11 27.57
N ASN A 437 17.08 -2.16 27.65
CA ASN A 437 17.94 -1.80 26.52
C ASN A 437 17.96 -2.89 25.41
N ALA A 438 17.15 -3.94 25.54
CA ALA A 438 17.08 -5.00 24.56
C ALA A 438 16.05 -4.65 23.48
N PRO A 439 16.37 -4.84 22.19
CA PRO A 439 15.39 -4.78 21.12
C PRO A 439 14.44 -5.96 21.26
N THR A 440 13.38 -5.84 22.06
CA THR A 440 12.32 -6.83 22.02
C THR A 440 11.53 -6.56 20.74
N GLY A 441 11.77 -7.36 19.70
CA GLY A 441 10.83 -7.49 18.61
C GLY A 441 9.49 -8.00 19.12
N CYS A 442 8.48 -8.01 18.25
CA CYS A 442 7.23 -8.70 18.52
C CYS A 442 7.48 -10.21 18.41
N HIS A 443 8.14 -10.82 19.40
CA HIS A 443 8.42 -12.26 19.40
C HIS A 443 7.18 -13.09 19.77
#